data_AF-A0A9P5XTK3-F1
#
_entry.id   AF-A0A9P5XTK3-F1
#
_cell.length_a   1.000
_cell.length_b   1.000
_cell.length_c   1.000
_cell.angle_alpha   90.00
_cell.angle_beta   90.00
_cell.angle_gamma   90.00
#
_symmetry.space_group_name_H-M   'P 1'
#
loop_
_entity.id
_entity.type
_entity.pdbx_description
1 polymer ?
#
loop_
_entity_poly.entity_id
_entity_poly.type
_entity_poly.pdbx_seq_one_letter_code
_entity_poly.pdbx_strand_id
1 'polypeptide(L)'
;MSDTVIREVVKNVWTFSRPFARFGIFPVGGRSTAIRMKDGGVWILASTPLNDETKSKLEELGPVKYIMGADAVHHLFLSDYKRTYPDAKLIAPKEAVENHENKQLKFDGVWGTDPAGTKYGFEDEVCSFFSGFKNKDVAFFHPESKVMIEADLLFNLPPTEQYSKSGSSGKIPFFSTLSPSSWLHPRFAWNLGVDKEAMRRDAKTVADWDFEKIIPCHGDVIESDGNKAWREAYKFYLD
;
A
#
# COMPACT_ATOMS: atom_id res chain seq x y z
N MET A 1 15.78 -14.38 15.61
CA MET A 1 14.36 -14.66 15.32
C MET A 1 13.93 -13.66 14.26
N SER A 2 13.17 -14.09 13.25
CA SER A 2 12.61 -13.15 12.25
C SER A 2 11.65 -12.17 12.91
N ASP A 3 11.70 -10.92 12.50
CA ASP A 3 10.78 -9.85 12.88
C ASP A 3 9.57 -9.75 11.94
N THR A 4 9.39 -10.71 11.03
CA THR A 4 8.29 -10.73 10.07
C THR A 4 7.04 -11.39 10.64
N VAL A 5 5.95 -10.65 10.60
CA VAL A 5 4.62 -11.10 10.96
C VAL A 5 3.85 -11.37 9.68
N ILE A 6 3.51 -12.63 9.46
CA ILE A 6 2.73 -13.08 8.31
C ILE A 6 1.31 -13.37 8.81
N ARG A 7 0.31 -12.72 8.22
CA ARG A 7 -1.09 -12.91 8.59
C ARG A 7 -1.97 -12.98 7.36
N GLU A 8 -2.92 -13.92 7.35
CA GLU A 8 -4.07 -13.87 6.46
C GLU A 8 -5.11 -12.95 7.11
N VAL A 9 -5.33 -11.76 6.54
CA VAL A 9 -6.27 -10.76 7.09
C VAL A 9 -7.71 -11.19 6.81
N VAL A 10 -7.93 -11.64 5.59
CA VAL A 10 -9.16 -12.25 5.09
C VAL A 10 -8.73 -13.26 4.04
N LYS A 11 -9.58 -14.25 3.75
CA LYS A 11 -9.29 -15.33 2.80
C LYS A 11 -8.60 -14.80 1.54
N ASN A 12 -7.45 -15.38 1.20
CA ASN A 12 -6.62 -15.04 0.04
C ASN A 12 -5.92 -13.67 0.09
N VAL A 13 -6.02 -12.90 1.18
CA VAL A 13 -5.35 -11.61 1.35
C VAL A 13 -4.38 -11.68 2.53
N TRP A 14 -3.10 -11.58 2.24
CA TRP A 14 -1.99 -11.83 3.16
C TRP A 14 -1.14 -10.58 3.36
N THR A 15 -0.69 -10.35 4.60
CA THR A 15 0.20 -9.24 4.95
C THR A 15 1.55 -9.74 5.45
N PHE A 16 2.59 -8.95 5.17
CA PHE A 16 3.98 -9.20 5.57
C PHE A 16 4.52 -7.98 6.31
N SER A 17 4.23 -7.95 7.60
CA SER A 17 4.44 -6.81 8.49
C SER A 17 5.80 -6.90 9.18
N ARG A 18 6.55 -5.79 9.21
CA ARG A 18 7.90 -5.70 9.81
C ARG A 18 8.17 -4.34 10.45
N PRO A 19 9.08 -4.24 11.43
CA PRO A 19 9.51 -2.96 11.97
C PRO A 19 10.12 -2.09 10.88
N PHE A 20 9.72 -0.82 10.83
CA PHE A 20 10.31 0.16 9.92
C PHE A 20 10.18 1.56 10.51
N ALA A 21 11.30 2.29 10.52
CA ALA A 21 11.36 3.66 10.98
C ALA A 21 11.73 4.59 9.82
N ARG A 22 10.83 5.51 9.46
CA ARG A 22 11.07 6.53 8.45
C ARG A 22 12.21 7.44 8.92
N PHE A 23 13.22 7.62 8.08
CA PHE A 23 14.49 8.29 8.40
C PHE A 23 15.25 7.69 9.60
N GLY A 24 14.93 6.46 10.00
CA GLY A 24 15.47 5.83 11.21
C GLY A 24 14.92 6.39 12.53
N ILE A 25 13.96 7.33 12.49
CA ILE A 25 13.50 8.09 13.66
C ILE A 25 12.01 7.86 13.94
N PHE A 26 11.16 7.79 12.91
CA PHE A 26 9.71 7.71 13.08
C PHE A 26 9.22 6.28 12.81
N PRO A 27 8.94 5.47 13.84
CA PRO A 27 8.56 4.07 13.70
C PRO A 27 7.10 3.98 13.21
N VAL A 28 6.94 3.86 11.90
CA VAL A 28 5.64 3.79 11.23
C VAL A 28 5.26 2.36 10.85
N GLY A 29 6.19 1.42 11.00
CA GLY A 29 6.04 0.04 10.54
C GLY A 29 6.09 -0.05 9.01
N GLY A 30 6.31 -1.24 8.46
CA GLY A 30 6.18 -1.48 7.03
C GLY A 30 5.38 -2.75 6.78
N ARG A 31 4.64 -2.79 5.67
CA ARG A 31 3.82 -3.94 5.30
C ARG A 31 3.76 -4.09 3.79
N SER A 32 4.14 -5.27 3.29
CA SER A 32 3.71 -5.71 1.94
C SER A 32 2.37 -6.44 2.05
N THR A 33 1.58 -6.41 0.98
CA THR A 33 0.28 -7.10 0.92
C THR A 33 0.20 -7.92 -0.35
N ALA A 34 -0.14 -9.21 -0.23
CA ALA A 34 -0.36 -10.10 -1.36
C ALA A 34 -1.83 -10.55 -1.44
N ILE A 35 -2.31 -10.69 -2.66
CA ILE A 35 -3.62 -11.27 -2.97
C ILE A 35 -3.37 -12.50 -3.85
N ARG A 36 -3.91 -13.64 -3.44
CA ARG A 36 -4.04 -14.80 -4.31
C ARG A 36 -5.28 -14.61 -5.20
N MET A 37 -5.04 -14.42 -6.49
CA MET A 37 -6.07 -14.20 -7.51
C MET A 37 -6.83 -15.49 -7.83
N LYS A 38 -8.01 -15.38 -8.44
CA LYS A 38 -8.88 -16.49 -8.87
C LYS A 38 -8.17 -17.47 -9.82
N ASP A 39 -7.25 -16.96 -10.65
CA ASP A 39 -6.47 -17.76 -11.59
C ASP A 39 -5.28 -18.49 -10.93
N GLY A 40 -5.15 -18.41 -9.60
CA GLY A 40 -4.10 -19.03 -8.80
C GLY A 40 -2.79 -18.25 -8.77
N GLY A 41 -2.65 -17.15 -9.52
CA GLY A 41 -1.49 -16.27 -9.44
C GLY A 41 -1.54 -15.34 -8.23
N VAL A 42 -0.42 -14.66 -7.98
CA VAL A 42 -0.28 -13.71 -6.88
C VAL A 42 -0.04 -12.29 -7.40
N TRP A 43 -0.82 -11.36 -6.87
CA TRP A 43 -0.59 -9.92 -6.94
C TRP A 43 0.05 -9.47 -5.63
N ILE A 44 1.10 -8.66 -5.66
CA ILE A 44 1.75 -8.16 -4.45
C ILE A 44 2.09 -6.67 -4.53
N LEU A 45 1.68 -5.91 -3.53
CA LEU A 45 2.23 -4.59 -3.23
C LEU A 45 3.53 -4.77 -2.44
N ALA A 46 4.67 -4.49 -3.09
CA ALA A 46 6.00 -4.78 -2.56
C ALA A 46 6.57 -3.58 -1.79
N SER A 47 6.32 -3.55 -0.48
CA SER A 47 6.68 -2.44 0.42
C SER A 47 7.63 -2.83 1.57
N THR A 48 8.02 -4.11 1.68
CA THR A 48 8.95 -4.63 2.68
C THR A 48 9.98 -5.56 2.03
N PRO A 49 11.15 -5.78 2.65
CA PRO A 49 12.19 -6.62 2.05
C PRO A 49 11.67 -8.04 1.78
N LEU A 50 12.01 -8.59 0.60
CA LEU A 50 11.71 -9.97 0.22
C LEU A 50 12.65 -10.95 0.95
N ASN A 51 12.37 -11.20 2.23
CA ASN A 51 13.10 -12.18 3.02
C ASN A 51 12.58 -13.60 2.77
N ASP A 52 13.25 -14.59 3.35
CA ASP A 52 12.96 -16.00 3.08
C ASP A 52 11.56 -16.42 3.56
N GLU A 53 11.08 -15.90 4.69
CA GLU A 53 9.71 -16.17 5.16
C GLU A 53 8.64 -15.62 4.21
N THR A 54 8.86 -14.43 3.66
CA THR A 54 7.97 -13.82 2.65
C THR A 54 7.99 -14.65 1.36
N LYS A 55 9.18 -15.05 0.88
CA LYS A 55 9.31 -15.91 -0.32
C LYS A 55 8.58 -17.23 -0.15
N SER A 56 8.81 -17.94 0.95
CA SER A 56 8.18 -19.24 1.21
C SER A 56 6.66 -19.13 1.22
N LYS A 57 6.11 -18.09 1.88
CA LYS A 57 4.66 -17.89 1.86
C LYS A 57 4.14 -17.52 0.47
N LEU A 58 4.85 -16.70 -0.31
CA LEU A 58 4.44 -16.39 -1.68
C LEU A 58 4.44 -17.66 -2.57
N GLU A 59 5.42 -18.54 -2.41
CA GLU A 59 5.48 -19.83 -3.10
C GLU A 59 4.28 -20.73 -2.75
N GLU A 60 3.85 -20.76 -1.48
CA GLU A 60 2.63 -21.46 -1.05
C GLU A 60 1.35 -20.88 -1.67
N LEU A 61 1.30 -19.55 -1.90
CA LEU A 61 0.12 -18.88 -2.45
C LEU A 61 -0.02 -19.11 -3.96
N GLY A 62 1.09 -19.12 -4.70
CA GLY A 62 1.12 -19.35 -6.14
C GLY A 62 2.16 -18.50 -6.88
N PRO A 63 2.24 -18.61 -8.22
CA PRO A 63 3.20 -17.84 -9.00
C PRO A 63 2.90 -16.33 -8.91
N VAL A 64 3.89 -15.53 -8.53
CA VAL A 64 3.78 -14.06 -8.54
C VAL A 64 3.66 -13.59 -9.99
N LYS A 65 2.55 -12.92 -10.31
CA LYS A 65 2.23 -12.39 -11.64
C LYS A 65 2.32 -10.88 -11.71
N TYR A 66 2.09 -10.19 -10.60
CA TYR A 66 2.09 -8.72 -10.53
C TYR A 66 2.84 -8.24 -9.29
N ILE A 67 3.81 -7.36 -9.51
CA ILE A 67 4.54 -6.63 -8.48
C ILE A 67 4.15 -5.17 -8.62
N MET A 68 3.63 -4.60 -7.54
CA MET A 68 3.16 -3.22 -7.51
C MET A 68 4.07 -2.36 -6.65
N GLY A 69 4.51 -1.24 -7.19
CA GLY A 69 4.99 -0.09 -6.41
C GLY A 69 3.82 0.84 -6.12
N ALA A 70 3.68 1.29 -4.87
CA ALA A 70 2.54 2.11 -4.47
C ALA A 70 2.70 3.59 -4.88
N ASP A 71 3.88 4.16 -4.63
CA ASP A 71 4.11 5.60 -4.70
C ASP A 71 5.60 5.94 -4.92
N ALA A 72 5.91 7.24 -4.90
CA ALA A 72 7.25 7.80 -5.09
C ALA A 72 8.33 7.36 -4.08
N VAL A 73 7.97 6.77 -2.94
CA VAL A 73 8.90 6.37 -1.86
C VAL A 73 8.85 4.87 -1.55
N HIS A 74 7.88 4.14 -2.10
CA HIS A 74 7.69 2.69 -1.97
C HIS A 74 8.35 1.89 -3.10
N HIS A 75 9.52 2.33 -3.57
CA HIS A 75 10.25 1.69 -4.68
C HIS A 75 11.46 0.86 -4.23
N LEU A 76 11.86 0.94 -2.96
CA LEU A 76 13.15 0.43 -2.44
C LEU A 76 13.37 -1.07 -2.69
N PHE A 77 12.30 -1.87 -2.68
CA PHE A 77 12.39 -3.32 -2.77
C PHE A 77 12.04 -3.88 -4.16
N LEU A 78 11.61 -3.04 -5.10
CA LEU A 78 11.10 -3.51 -6.41
C LEU A 78 12.14 -4.30 -7.20
N SER A 79 13.42 -3.90 -7.15
CA SER A 79 14.51 -4.65 -7.80
C SER A 79 14.69 -6.06 -7.26
N ASP A 80 14.50 -6.27 -5.95
CA ASP A 80 14.63 -7.60 -5.34
C ASP A 80 13.47 -8.50 -5.73
N TYR A 81 12.24 -7.98 -5.68
CA TYR A 81 11.06 -8.72 -6.13
C TYR A 81 11.15 -9.07 -7.61
N LYS A 82 11.47 -8.11 -8.49
CA LYS A 82 11.54 -8.37 -9.94
C LYS A 82 12.69 -9.32 -10.30
N ARG A 83 13.80 -9.28 -9.56
CA ARG A 83 14.91 -10.24 -9.76
C ARG A 83 14.51 -11.66 -9.36
N THR A 84 13.75 -11.83 -8.29
CA THR A 84 13.27 -13.15 -7.85
C THR A 84 12.10 -13.67 -8.69
N TYR A 85 11.22 -12.79 -9.16
CA TYR A 85 10.05 -13.12 -9.98
C TYR A 85 10.14 -12.40 -11.34
N PRO A 86 11.04 -12.84 -12.24
CA PRO A 86 11.34 -12.13 -13.49
C PRO A 86 10.14 -12.03 -14.44
N ASP A 87 9.26 -13.03 -14.41
CA ASP A 87 8.06 -13.12 -15.26
C ASP A 87 6.88 -12.28 -14.73
N ALA A 88 6.93 -11.83 -13.48
CA ALA A 88 5.88 -11.00 -12.90
C ALA A 88 5.93 -9.60 -13.52
N LYS A 89 4.79 -9.05 -13.94
CA LYS A 89 4.71 -7.67 -14.42
C LYS A 89 5.02 -6.70 -13.28
N LEU A 90 5.91 -5.75 -13.50
CA LEU A 90 6.24 -4.69 -12.53
C LEU A 90 5.55 -3.40 -12.94
N ILE A 91 4.66 -2.90 -12.08
CA ILE A 91 3.86 -1.70 -12.35
C ILE A 91 4.02 -0.73 -11.18
N ALA A 92 4.30 0.53 -11.46
CA ALA A 92 4.49 1.54 -10.41
C ALA A 92 4.19 2.96 -10.94
N PRO A 93 3.96 3.95 -10.07
CA PRO A 93 3.88 5.35 -10.50
C PRO A 93 5.18 5.84 -11.12
N LYS A 94 5.06 6.80 -12.04
CA LYS A 94 6.20 7.47 -12.69
C LYS A 94 7.25 7.93 -11.68
N GLU A 95 6.83 8.49 -10.56
CA GLU A 95 7.72 9.00 -9.52
C GLU A 95 8.51 7.87 -8.83
N ALA A 96 7.94 6.68 -8.71
CA ALA A 96 8.65 5.50 -8.23
C ALA A 96 9.76 5.09 -9.21
N VAL A 97 9.48 5.12 -10.52
CA VAL A 97 10.46 4.83 -11.59
C VAL A 97 11.59 5.87 -11.58
N GLU A 98 11.23 7.15 -11.51
CA GLU A 98 12.18 8.27 -11.51
C GLU A 98 13.06 8.29 -10.25
N ASN A 99 12.55 7.86 -9.10
CA ASN A 99 13.32 7.79 -7.85
C ASN A 99 14.10 6.49 -7.68
N HIS A 100 13.77 5.42 -8.41
CA HIS A 100 14.44 4.14 -8.26
C HIS A 100 15.94 4.21 -8.64
N GLU A 101 16.83 3.69 -7.79
CA GLU A 101 18.29 3.75 -8.00
C GLU A 101 18.74 2.99 -9.26
N ASN A 102 18.26 1.76 -9.44
CA ASN A 102 18.46 0.99 -10.67
C ASN A 102 17.63 1.54 -11.85
N LYS A 103 18.22 2.44 -12.64
CA LYS A 103 17.60 3.00 -13.85
C LYS A 103 17.39 2.01 -15.00
N GLN A 104 17.91 0.79 -14.88
CA GLN A 104 17.72 -0.29 -15.86
C GLN A 104 16.60 -1.26 -15.47
N LEU A 105 15.96 -1.05 -14.32
CA LEU A 105 14.79 -1.84 -13.93
C LEU A 105 13.66 -1.59 -14.93
N LYS A 106 13.19 -2.66 -15.59
CA LYS A 106 12.12 -2.59 -16.57
C LYS A 106 10.77 -2.63 -15.87
N PHE A 107 9.95 -1.61 -16.15
CA PHE A 107 8.57 -1.53 -15.72
C PHE A 107 7.66 -1.90 -16.89
N ASP A 108 6.72 -2.80 -16.62
CA ASP A 108 5.73 -3.29 -17.58
C ASP A 108 4.51 -2.34 -17.66
N GLY A 109 4.36 -1.44 -16.69
CA GLY A 109 3.34 -0.39 -16.67
C GLY A 109 3.73 0.77 -15.74
N VAL A 110 3.36 2.00 -16.12
CA VAL A 110 3.74 3.22 -15.39
C VAL A 110 2.59 4.22 -15.31
N TRP A 111 1.94 4.32 -14.15
CA TRP A 111 0.93 5.37 -13.91
C TRP A 111 1.55 6.77 -14.00
N GLY A 112 0.82 7.71 -14.60
CA GLY A 112 1.31 9.07 -14.86
C GLY A 112 2.17 9.20 -16.11
N THR A 113 2.55 8.08 -16.75
CA THR A 113 3.17 8.06 -18.09
C THR A 113 2.23 7.44 -19.11
N ASP A 114 1.64 6.29 -18.77
CA ASP A 114 0.71 5.59 -19.65
C ASP A 114 -0.60 6.38 -19.83
N PRO A 115 -1.31 6.18 -20.96
CA PRO A 115 -2.61 6.81 -21.19
C PRO A 115 -3.61 6.54 -20.05
N ALA A 116 -4.43 7.54 -19.73
CA ALA A 116 -5.50 7.38 -18.74
C ALA A 116 -6.44 6.23 -19.13
N GLY A 117 -6.76 5.36 -18.16
CA GLY A 117 -7.61 4.19 -18.38
C GLY A 117 -6.89 2.94 -18.91
N THR A 118 -5.56 2.98 -19.05
CA THR A 118 -4.74 1.79 -19.34
C THR A 118 -5.05 0.66 -18.36
N LYS A 119 -5.19 -0.56 -18.91
CA LYS A 119 -5.36 -1.79 -18.15
C LYS A 119 -4.09 -2.64 -18.24
N TYR A 120 -3.56 -3.02 -17.10
CA TYR A 120 -2.35 -3.82 -16.91
C TYR A 120 -2.63 -5.33 -16.81
N GLY A 121 -3.90 -5.69 -16.57
CA GLY A 121 -4.42 -7.05 -16.72
C GLY A 121 -4.49 -7.88 -15.43
N PHE A 122 -4.29 -7.27 -14.26
CA PHE A 122 -4.56 -7.96 -12.99
C PHE A 122 -6.06 -8.06 -12.73
N GLU A 123 -6.46 -8.99 -11.85
CA GLU A 123 -7.86 -9.28 -11.59
C GLU A 123 -8.63 -8.06 -11.05
N ASP A 124 -9.86 -7.87 -11.57
CA ASP A 124 -10.79 -6.74 -11.35
C ASP A 124 -10.25 -5.34 -11.75
N GLU A 125 -8.95 -5.10 -11.59
CA GLU A 125 -8.23 -3.89 -11.92
C GLU A 125 -8.95 -2.61 -11.48
N VAL A 126 -9.40 -2.62 -10.21
CA VAL A 126 -10.00 -1.47 -9.54
C VAL A 126 -8.93 -0.74 -8.75
N CYS A 127 -8.49 0.40 -9.28
CA CYS A 127 -7.50 1.25 -8.63
C CYS A 127 -7.77 2.73 -8.95
N SER A 128 -7.18 3.61 -8.14
CA SER A 128 -7.23 5.06 -8.34
C SER A 128 -5.84 5.64 -8.11
N PHE A 129 -5.26 6.24 -9.15
CA PHE A 129 -3.97 6.92 -9.08
C PHE A 129 -4.15 8.37 -8.61
N PHE A 130 -3.64 8.67 -7.42
CA PHE A 130 -3.73 9.99 -6.80
C PHE A 130 -2.66 10.94 -7.36
N SER A 131 -2.86 11.35 -8.61
CA SER A 131 -2.00 12.35 -9.30
C SER A 131 -1.85 13.66 -8.51
N GLY A 132 -2.83 14.03 -7.70
CA GLY A 132 -2.79 15.23 -6.85
C GLY A 132 -2.08 15.04 -5.51
N PHE A 133 -1.70 13.82 -5.13
CA PHE A 133 -1.00 13.54 -3.88
C PHE A 133 0.50 13.80 -4.02
N LYS A 134 1.15 14.23 -2.94
CA LYS A 134 2.57 14.59 -2.92
C LYS A 134 3.47 13.43 -3.38
N ASN A 135 3.17 12.20 -2.93
CA ASN A 135 3.94 11.01 -3.30
C ASN A 135 3.32 10.23 -4.46
N LYS A 136 2.19 10.67 -5.03
CA LYS A 136 1.59 10.07 -6.23
C LYS A 136 1.23 8.60 -6.01
N ASP A 137 0.51 8.35 -4.93
CA ASP A 137 0.14 7.02 -4.48
C ASP A 137 -1.02 6.43 -5.33
N VAL A 138 -1.21 5.12 -5.25
CA VAL A 138 -2.28 4.38 -5.90
C VAL A 138 -3.06 3.62 -4.84
N ALA A 139 -4.36 3.91 -4.73
CA ALA A 139 -5.27 3.06 -3.97
C ALA A 139 -5.71 1.88 -4.82
N PHE A 140 -5.71 0.69 -4.26
CA PHE A 140 -6.18 -0.55 -4.89
C PHE A 140 -7.40 -1.08 -4.15
N PHE A 141 -8.37 -1.61 -4.88
CA PHE A 141 -9.54 -2.27 -4.30
C PHE A 141 -9.65 -3.70 -4.83
N HIS A 142 -9.83 -4.64 -3.92
CA HIS A 142 -10.13 -6.03 -4.22
C HIS A 142 -11.60 -6.32 -3.87
N PRO A 143 -12.50 -6.32 -4.87
CA PRO A 143 -13.94 -6.44 -4.66
C PRO A 143 -14.36 -7.72 -3.92
N GLU A 144 -13.75 -8.87 -4.25
CA GLU A 144 -14.14 -10.16 -3.65
C GLU A 144 -13.96 -10.16 -2.13
N SER A 145 -12.88 -9.55 -1.63
CA SER A 145 -12.60 -9.48 -0.19
C SER A 145 -13.06 -8.19 0.47
N LYS A 146 -13.58 -7.23 -0.29
CA LYS A 146 -13.91 -5.86 0.15
C LYS A 146 -12.76 -5.16 0.88
N VAL A 147 -11.53 -5.30 0.36
CA VAL A 147 -10.32 -4.71 0.95
C VAL A 147 -9.79 -3.61 0.05
N MET A 148 -9.55 -2.43 0.63
CA MET A 148 -8.74 -1.37 0.03
C MET A 148 -7.30 -1.46 0.54
N ILE A 149 -6.32 -1.30 -0.35
CA ILE A 149 -4.89 -1.35 -0.06
C ILE A 149 -4.25 -0.04 -0.56
N GLU A 150 -3.44 0.60 0.27
CA GLU A 150 -2.72 1.83 -0.07
C GLU A 150 -1.43 1.93 0.75
N ALA A 151 -0.56 2.89 0.42
CA ALA A 151 0.70 3.08 1.13
C ALA A 151 0.72 4.28 2.08
N ASP A 152 0.74 5.49 1.53
CA ASP A 152 0.89 6.76 2.23
C ASP A 152 -0.39 7.62 2.23
N LEU A 153 -1.45 7.23 1.51
CA LEU A 153 -2.74 7.93 1.48
C LEU A 153 -3.37 8.02 2.87
N LEU A 154 -3.15 7.02 3.72
CA LEU A 154 -3.68 6.99 5.07
C LEU A 154 -2.74 6.24 6.01
N PHE A 155 -2.48 6.84 7.17
CA PHE A 155 -1.77 6.18 8.25
C PHE A 155 -2.77 5.74 9.31
N ASN A 156 -2.56 4.55 9.89
CA ASN A 156 -3.35 4.05 11.02
C ASN A 156 -2.43 3.65 12.20
N LEU A 157 -1.69 4.62 12.73
CA LEU A 157 -0.74 4.40 13.82
C LEU A 157 -1.48 4.16 15.16
N PRO A 158 -0.84 3.48 16.13
CA PRO A 158 0.51 2.91 16.12
C PRO A 158 0.64 1.64 15.26
N PRO A 159 1.86 1.25 14.83
CA PRO A 159 2.09 0.04 14.05
C PRO A 159 2.32 -1.16 14.97
N THR A 160 1.27 -1.62 15.67
CA THR A 160 1.42 -2.66 16.70
C THR A 160 1.77 -4.01 16.10
N GLU A 161 1.14 -4.39 14.99
CA GLU A 161 1.41 -5.66 14.31
C GLU A 161 2.85 -5.71 13.81
N GLN A 162 3.31 -4.65 13.14
CA GLN A 162 4.66 -4.55 12.57
C GLN A 162 5.78 -4.67 13.60
N TYR A 163 5.54 -4.29 14.86
CA TYR A 163 6.53 -4.36 15.93
C TYR A 163 6.33 -5.56 16.87
N SER A 164 5.30 -6.39 16.67
CA SER A 164 4.91 -7.43 17.63
C SER A 164 5.92 -8.56 17.83
N LYS A 165 6.79 -8.82 16.85
CA LYS A 165 7.94 -9.76 16.95
C LYS A 165 9.28 -9.08 17.21
N SER A 166 9.30 -7.76 17.38
CA SER A 166 10.52 -6.99 17.56
C SER A 166 10.83 -6.76 19.04
N GLY A 167 12.10 -6.46 19.35
CA GLY A 167 12.52 -6.03 20.69
C GLY A 167 12.25 -4.55 20.98
N SER A 168 11.61 -3.81 20.05
CA SER A 168 11.34 -2.37 20.16
C SER A 168 9.84 -2.08 20.01
N SER A 169 9.44 -0.84 20.26
CA SER A 169 8.04 -0.41 20.18
C SER A 169 7.88 0.64 19.10
N GLY A 170 6.83 0.51 18.28
CA GLY A 170 6.41 1.56 17.36
C GLY A 170 5.57 2.67 18.01
N LYS A 171 5.32 2.60 19.32
CA LYS A 171 4.52 3.60 20.04
C LYS A 171 5.39 4.77 20.49
N ILE A 172 5.18 5.94 19.87
CA ILE A 172 5.70 7.24 20.30
C ILE A 172 4.53 8.14 20.75
N PRO A 173 4.61 8.80 21.93
CA PRO A 173 3.59 9.76 22.37
C PRO A 173 3.28 10.83 21.31
N PHE A 174 2.00 11.17 21.14
CA PHE A 174 1.47 12.13 20.15
C PHE A 174 1.66 11.79 18.66
N PHE A 175 2.70 11.04 18.27
CA PHE A 175 2.87 10.55 16.90
C PHE A 175 1.97 9.33 16.62
N SER A 176 1.79 8.46 17.62
CA SER A 176 0.97 7.25 17.51
C SER A 176 -0.54 7.53 17.39
N THR A 177 -0.97 8.78 17.40
CA THR A 177 -2.39 9.16 17.27
C THR A 177 -2.75 9.56 15.84
N LEU A 178 -1.84 9.42 14.87
CA LEU A 178 -2.17 9.61 13.46
C LEU A 178 -2.92 8.38 12.94
N SER A 179 -4.23 8.40 13.13
CA SER A 179 -5.20 7.42 12.63
C SER A 179 -6.40 8.15 12.01
N PRO A 180 -7.24 7.48 11.22
CA PRO A 180 -8.38 8.14 10.57
C PRO A 180 -9.41 8.73 11.54
N SER A 181 -9.49 8.19 12.76
CA SER A 181 -10.35 8.71 13.83
C SER A 181 -9.80 9.97 14.51
N SER A 182 -8.56 10.36 14.20
CA SER A 182 -7.91 11.52 14.76
C SER A 182 -8.29 12.80 14.04
N TRP A 183 -8.52 13.87 14.80
CA TRP A 183 -8.77 15.21 14.25
C TRP A 183 -7.59 15.77 13.42
N LEU A 184 -6.39 15.20 13.57
CA LEU A 184 -5.19 15.58 12.84
C LEU A 184 -5.14 15.00 11.42
N HIS A 185 -5.75 13.83 11.19
CA HIS A 185 -5.60 13.10 9.94
C HIS A 185 -6.16 13.85 8.72
N PRO A 186 -7.34 14.49 8.79
CA PRO A 186 -7.86 15.29 7.67
C PRO A 186 -6.95 16.46 7.27
N ARG A 187 -6.29 17.09 8.26
CA ARG A 187 -5.29 18.13 7.99
C ARG A 187 -4.03 17.55 7.38
N PHE A 188 -3.61 16.36 7.82
CA PHE A 188 -2.49 15.64 7.25
C PHE A 188 -2.73 15.30 5.77
N ALA A 189 -3.85 14.63 5.45
CA ALA A 189 -4.25 14.31 4.08
C ALA A 189 -4.41 15.59 3.22
N TRP A 190 -4.99 16.66 3.79
CA TRP A 190 -5.08 17.95 3.11
C TRP A 190 -3.69 18.48 2.76
N ASN A 191 -2.75 18.56 3.70
CA ASN A 191 -1.42 19.12 3.46
C ASN A 191 -0.56 18.32 2.46
N LEU A 192 -0.85 17.03 2.28
CA LEU A 192 -0.18 16.19 1.29
C LEU A 192 -0.79 16.26 -0.11
N GLY A 193 -2.00 16.82 -0.27
CA GLY A 193 -2.53 17.11 -1.59
C GLY A 193 -1.90 18.36 -2.18
N VAL A 194 -1.13 18.22 -3.25
CA VAL A 194 -0.51 19.33 -3.98
C VAL A 194 -1.43 19.88 -5.08
N ASP A 195 -2.37 19.07 -5.57
CA ASP A 195 -3.48 19.48 -6.43
C ASP A 195 -4.79 19.07 -5.76
N LYS A 196 -5.56 20.07 -5.31
CA LYS A 196 -6.79 19.82 -4.53
C LYS A 196 -7.92 19.25 -5.38
N GLU A 197 -8.03 19.65 -6.65
CA GLU A 197 -9.11 19.17 -7.51
C GLU A 197 -8.89 17.71 -7.89
N ALA A 198 -7.65 17.34 -8.23
CA ALA A 198 -7.29 15.95 -8.46
C ALA A 198 -7.54 15.09 -7.20
N MET A 199 -7.14 15.59 -6.02
CA MET A 199 -7.41 14.91 -4.75
C MET A 199 -8.90 14.73 -4.48
N ARG A 200 -9.77 15.72 -4.74
CA ARG A 200 -11.22 15.57 -4.59
C ARG A 200 -11.78 14.49 -5.50
N ARG A 201 -11.40 14.50 -6.79
CA ARG A 201 -11.82 13.48 -7.76
C ARG A 201 -11.45 12.08 -7.29
N ASP A 202 -10.20 11.89 -6.91
CA ASP A 202 -9.65 10.58 -6.58
C ASP A 202 -10.18 10.09 -5.22
N ALA A 203 -10.32 10.99 -4.23
CA ALA A 203 -10.92 10.68 -2.94
C ALA A 203 -12.40 10.29 -3.04
N LYS A 204 -13.16 10.97 -3.90
CA LYS A 204 -14.56 10.61 -4.19
C LYS A 204 -14.66 9.25 -4.87
N THR A 205 -13.79 9.00 -5.86
CA THR A 205 -13.72 7.70 -6.56
C THR A 205 -13.50 6.56 -5.57
N VAL A 206 -12.53 6.69 -4.66
CA VAL A 206 -12.30 5.70 -3.61
C VAL A 206 -13.51 5.60 -2.68
N ALA A 207 -14.09 6.72 -2.25
CA ALA A 207 -15.24 6.72 -1.34
C ALA A 207 -16.49 6.01 -1.92
N ASP A 208 -16.59 5.89 -3.25
CA ASP A 208 -17.67 5.18 -3.94
C ASP A 208 -17.42 3.65 -4.06
N TRP A 209 -16.25 3.14 -3.66
CA TRP A 209 -15.97 1.71 -3.58
C TRP A 209 -16.58 1.07 -2.33
N ASP A 210 -17.05 -0.18 -2.45
CA ASP A 210 -17.68 -0.98 -1.38
C ASP A 210 -16.64 -1.79 -0.56
N PHE A 211 -15.70 -1.10 0.09
CA PHE A 211 -14.71 -1.73 0.97
C PHE A 211 -15.06 -1.63 2.46
N GLU A 212 -14.79 -2.71 3.18
CA GLU A 212 -15.01 -2.84 4.63
C GLU A 212 -13.70 -2.73 5.42
N LYS A 213 -12.57 -3.05 4.77
CA LYS A 213 -11.23 -3.07 5.37
C LYS A 213 -10.26 -2.17 4.61
N ILE A 214 -9.31 -1.59 5.34
CA ILE A 214 -8.16 -0.89 4.75
C ILE A 214 -6.88 -1.54 5.26
N ILE A 215 -5.99 -1.90 4.34
CA ILE A 215 -4.63 -2.37 4.65
C ILE A 215 -3.64 -1.28 4.21
N PRO A 216 -3.21 -0.39 5.13
CA PRO A 216 -2.15 0.58 4.84
C PRO A 216 -0.77 -0.09 4.85
N CYS A 217 0.23 0.47 4.17
CA CYS A 217 1.63 0.07 4.38
C CYS A 217 2.13 0.44 5.79
N HIS A 218 1.57 1.51 6.37
CA HIS A 218 1.99 2.09 7.65
C HIS A 218 0.86 2.09 8.70
N GLY A 219 1.12 1.49 9.86
CA GLY A 219 0.14 1.34 10.94
C GLY A 219 -0.69 0.05 10.89
N ASP A 220 -1.63 -0.11 11.80
CA ASP A 220 -2.45 -1.32 11.91
C ASP A 220 -3.53 -1.41 10.82
N VAL A 221 -3.97 -2.62 10.50
CA VAL A 221 -5.08 -2.84 9.58
C VAL A 221 -6.38 -2.28 10.18
N ILE A 222 -7.19 -1.63 9.35
CA ILE A 222 -8.56 -1.22 9.70
C ILE A 222 -9.47 -2.40 9.36
N GLU A 223 -9.90 -3.13 10.38
CA GLU A 223 -10.58 -4.43 10.25
C GLU A 223 -12.08 -4.31 9.90
N SER A 224 -12.69 -3.15 10.13
CA SER A 224 -14.10 -2.86 9.87
C SER A 224 -14.31 -1.35 9.63
N ASP A 225 -15.47 -0.98 9.09
CA ASP A 225 -15.83 0.42 8.82
C ASP A 225 -14.81 1.16 7.94
N GLY A 226 -14.14 0.45 7.04
CA GLY A 226 -13.09 0.99 6.18
C GLY A 226 -13.54 2.24 5.42
N ASN A 227 -14.66 2.17 4.69
CA ASN A 227 -15.17 3.32 3.93
C ASN A 227 -15.49 4.53 4.82
N LYS A 228 -16.02 4.30 6.03
CA LYS A 228 -16.24 5.36 7.02
C LYS A 228 -14.92 5.98 7.48
N ALA A 229 -13.90 5.17 7.76
CA ALA A 229 -12.57 5.66 8.11
C ALA A 229 -11.95 6.51 6.99
N TRP A 230 -12.09 6.07 5.73
CA TRP A 230 -11.66 6.84 4.56
C TRP A 230 -12.37 8.20 4.49
N ARG A 231 -13.70 8.20 4.63
CA ARG A 231 -14.50 9.44 4.60
C ARG A 231 -14.11 10.41 5.69
N GLU A 232 -13.85 9.94 6.91
CA GLU A 232 -13.35 10.79 8.00
C GLU A 232 -11.98 11.38 7.67
N ALA A 233 -11.02 10.55 7.22
CA ALA A 233 -9.67 10.96 6.85
C ALA A 233 -9.66 11.97 5.69
N TYR A 234 -10.57 11.84 4.73
CA TYR A 234 -10.62 12.67 3.52
C TYR A 234 -11.75 13.71 3.51
N LYS A 235 -12.40 13.98 4.64
CA LYS A 235 -13.58 14.86 4.68
C LYS A 235 -13.38 16.24 4.07
N PHE A 236 -12.21 16.86 4.22
CA PHE A 236 -11.92 18.16 3.58
C PHE A 236 -11.89 18.13 2.04
N TYR A 237 -11.84 16.94 1.44
CA TYR A 237 -11.96 16.72 0.00
C TYR A 237 -13.35 16.21 -0.43
N LEU A 238 -14.18 15.78 0.52
CA LEU A 238 -15.49 15.16 0.27
C LEU A 238 -16.67 16.07 0.66
N ASP A 239 -16.45 17.02 1.58
CA ASP A 239 -17.36 18.09 1.96
C ASP A 239 -17.31 19.24 0.93
#